data_AF-A0A9X6ABP1-F1
#
_entry.id   AF-A0A9X6ABP1-F1
#
_cell.length_a   1.000
_cell.length_b   1.000
_cell.length_c   1.000
_cell.angle_alpha   90.00
_cell.angle_beta   90.00
_cell.angle_gamma   90.00
#
_symmetry.space_group_name_H-M   'P 1'
#
loop_
_entity.id
_entity.type
_entity.pdbx_description
1 polymer ?
#
loop_
_entity_poly.entity_id
_entity_poly.type
_entity_poly.pdbx_seq_one_letter_code
_entity_poly.pdbx_strand_id
1 'polypeptide(L)'
;GVGVGLSFMPLNATILAGIEPREAGAASGLLQTLQWLGGTLGLSILVTVFGTAARHAHGSPSDILTEGAARAFGIGSLIALTALLVSAFVITGTRPKHTA
;
A
#
# COMPACT_ATOMS: atom_id res chain seq x y z
N GLY A 1 -0.81 11.89 5.61
CA GLY A 1 -0.91 11.81 7.08
C GLY A 1 -2.18 11.11 7.52
N VAL A 2 -3.35 11.74 7.29
CA VAL A 2 -4.65 11.25 7.78
C VAL A 2 -4.93 9.79 7.42
N GLY A 3 -4.78 9.38 6.15
CA GLY A 3 -5.05 8.00 5.73
C GLY A 3 -4.15 6.94 6.39
N VAL A 4 -2.86 7.25 6.57
CA VAL A 4 -1.91 6.35 7.25
C VAL A 4 -2.31 6.18 8.71
N GLY A 5 -2.61 7.28 9.42
CA GLY A 5 -3.05 7.22 10.82
C GLY A 5 -4.38 6.47 11.01
N LEU A 6 -5.34 6.70 10.10
CA LEU A 6 -6.64 6.00 10.11
C LEU A 6 -6.53 4.51 9.78
N SER A 7 -5.48 4.07 9.10
CA SER A 7 -5.30 2.65 8.74
C SER A 7 -4.42 1.91 9.75
N PHE A 8 -3.27 2.48 10.13
CA PHE A 8 -2.25 1.78 10.92
C PHE A 8 -2.71 1.42 12.34
N MET A 9 -3.41 2.34 12.99
CA MET A 9 -3.81 2.18 14.38
C MET A 9 -4.88 1.08 14.55
N PRO A 10 -6.01 1.08 13.81
CA PRO A 10 -6.97 0.00 13.90
C PRO A 10 -6.40 -1.33 13.39
N LEU A 11 -5.56 -1.33 12.35
CA LEU A 11 -5.01 -2.56 11.78
C LEU A 11 -4.09 -3.29 12.78
N ASN A 12 -3.20 -2.58 13.48
CA ASN A 12 -2.41 -3.17 14.57
C ASN A 12 -3.29 -3.69 15.71
N ALA A 13 -4.28 -2.91 16.14
CA ALA A 13 -5.19 -3.32 17.20
C ALA A 13 -5.99 -4.58 16.81
N THR A 14 -6.50 -4.66 15.58
CA THR A 14 -7.23 -5.83 15.07
C THR A 14 -6.36 -7.07 14.96
N ILE A 15 -5.12 -6.93 14.47
CA ILE A 15 -4.20 -8.06 14.36
C ILE A 15 -3.89 -8.62 15.75
N LEU A 16 -3.61 -7.76 16.73
CA LEU A 16 -3.22 -8.20 18.07
C LEU A 16 -4.40 -8.69 18.94
N ALA A 17 -5.64 -8.29 18.63
CA ALA A 17 -6.82 -8.61 19.44
C ALA A 17 -7.16 -10.11 19.51
N GLY A 18 -6.71 -10.92 18.54
CA GLY A 18 -7.00 -12.36 18.48
C GLY A 18 -5.79 -13.29 18.69
N ILE A 19 -4.61 -12.74 18.97
CA ILE A 19 -3.36 -13.51 19.03
C ILE A 19 -3.07 -13.87 20.50
N GLU A 20 -2.73 -15.13 20.76
CA GLU A 20 -2.31 -15.55 22.09
C GLU A 20 -1.00 -14.82 22.50
N PRO A 21 -0.82 -14.42 23.77
CA PRO A 21 0.35 -13.63 24.20
C PRO A 21 1.71 -14.27 23.87
N ARG A 22 1.75 -15.60 23.75
CA ARG A 22 2.93 -16.38 23.37
C ARG A 22 3.33 -16.17 21.90
N GLU A 23 2.38 -15.84 21.04
CA GLU A 23 2.57 -15.70 19.59
C GLU A 23 2.68 -14.24 19.12
N ALA A 24 2.40 -13.28 20.02
CA ALA A 24 2.41 -11.85 19.71
C ALA A 24 3.74 -11.36 19.10
N GLY A 25 4.88 -11.89 19.56
CA GLY A 25 6.20 -11.58 18.99
C GLY A 25 6.37 -12.05 17.54
N ALA A 26 5.89 -13.26 17.22
CA ALA A 26 5.91 -13.80 15.87
C ALA A 26 4.95 -13.04 14.94
N ALA A 27 3.73 -12.73 15.42
CA ALA A 27 2.73 -11.96 14.68
C ALA A 27 3.22 -10.54 14.35
N SER A 28 3.83 -9.85 15.32
CA SER A 28 4.41 -8.52 15.11
C SER A 28 5.56 -8.54 14.10
N GLY A 29 6.46 -9.53 14.21
CA GLY A 29 7.56 -9.72 13.25
C GLY A 29 7.05 -9.91 11.81
N LEU A 30 6.05 -10.79 11.63
CA LEU A 30 5.41 -11.01 10.34
C LEU A 30 4.75 -9.74 9.80
N LEU A 31 4.02 -9.01 10.63
CA LEU A 31 3.38 -7.75 10.25
C LEU A 31 4.41 -6.72 9.78
N GLN A 32 5.50 -6.55 10.52
CA GLN A 32 6.58 -5.63 10.16
C GLN A 32 7.20 -6.03 8.80
N THR A 33 7.49 -7.33 8.60
CA THR A 33 8.00 -7.83 7.32
C THR A 33 7.01 -7.55 6.19
N LEU A 34 5.72 -7.84 6.36
CA LEU A 34 4.69 -7.59 5.35
C LEU A 34 4.56 -6.10 5.02
N GLN A 35 4.66 -5.22 6.01
CA GLN A 35 4.64 -3.77 5.79
C GLN A 35 5.83 -3.30 4.95
N TRP A 36 7.05 -3.74 5.30
CA TRP A 36 8.23 -3.41 4.52
C TRP A 36 8.19 -4.01 3.11
N LEU A 37 7.74 -5.25 2.97
CA LEU A 37 7.55 -5.88 1.66
C LEU A 37 6.54 -5.11 0.80
N GLY A 38 5.43 -4.65 1.36
CA GLY A 38 4.47 -3.82 0.64
C GLY A 38 5.09 -2.52 0.14
N GLY A 39 5.87 -1.84 0.98
CA GLY A 39 6.56 -0.61 0.60
C GLY A 39 7.59 -0.81 -0.52
N THR A 40 8.40 -1.85 -0.44
CA THR A 40 9.43 -2.14 -1.46
C THR A 40 8.81 -2.62 -2.77
N LEU A 41 7.78 -3.46 -2.73
CA LEU A 41 7.05 -3.91 -3.91
C LEU A 41 6.37 -2.75 -4.64
N GLY A 42 5.69 -1.86 -3.91
CA GLY A 42 5.07 -0.67 -4.48
C GLY A 42 6.11 0.24 -5.17
N LEU A 43 7.25 0.48 -4.51
CA LEU A 43 8.33 1.27 -5.09
C LEU A 43 8.93 0.62 -6.34
N SER A 44 9.16 -0.70 -6.32
CA SER A 44 9.72 -1.45 -7.46
C SER A 44 8.84 -1.32 -8.71
N ILE A 45 7.53 -1.41 -8.55
CA ILE A 45 6.57 -1.21 -9.64
C ILE A 45 6.70 0.20 -10.21
N LEU A 46 6.69 1.23 -9.35
CA LEU A 46 6.79 2.64 -9.79
C LEU A 46 8.10 2.92 -10.54
N VAL A 47 9.23 2.42 -10.03
CA VAL A 47 10.54 2.57 -10.68
C VAL A 47 10.57 1.87 -12.03
N THR A 48 9.99 0.66 -12.13
CA THR A 48 9.91 -0.09 -13.39
C THR A 48 9.10 0.66 -14.44
N VAL A 49 7.96 1.25 -14.03
CA VAL A 49 7.10 2.05 -14.90
C VAL A 49 7.81 3.32 -15.35
N PHE A 50 8.40 4.07 -14.42
CA PHE A 50 9.17 5.26 -14.72
C PHE A 50 10.29 4.95 -15.72
N GLY A 51 11.09 3.92 -15.46
CA GLY A 51 12.19 3.52 -16.32
C GLY A 51 11.72 3.06 -17.70
N THR A 52 10.61 2.33 -17.77
CA THR A 52 10.01 1.92 -19.05
C THR A 52 9.52 3.13 -19.84
N ALA A 53 8.82 4.05 -19.19
CA ALA A 53 8.31 5.27 -19.80
C ALA A 53 9.44 6.18 -20.30
N ALA A 54 10.47 6.38 -19.48
CA ALA A 54 11.64 7.19 -19.82
C ALA A 54 12.41 6.61 -21.02
N ARG A 55 12.54 5.28 -21.13
CA ARG A 55 13.21 4.63 -22.29
C ARG A 55 12.47 4.81 -23.62
N HIS A 56 11.15 4.96 -23.58
CA HIS A 56 10.32 5.14 -24.79
C HIS A 56 10.03 6.62 -25.09
N ALA A 57 10.46 7.53 -24.21
CA ALA A 57 10.31 8.96 -24.42
C ALA A 57 11.42 9.48 -25.36
N HIS A 58 11.06 10.45 -26.19
CA HIS A 58 11.97 11.12 -27.12
C HIS A 58 11.89 12.63 -26.88
N GLY A 59 13.03 13.33 -26.97
CA GLY A 59 13.08 14.78 -26.76
C GLY A 59 14.22 15.19 -25.86
N SER A 60 14.08 16.35 -25.22
CA SER A 60 15.06 16.87 -24.27
C SER A 60 15.09 16.03 -22.98
N PRO A 61 16.17 16.09 -22.18
CA PRO A 61 16.23 15.39 -20.90
C PRO A 61 15.06 15.73 -19.96
N SER A 62 14.56 16.98 -20.01
CA SER A 62 13.36 17.39 -19.28
C SER A 62 12.11 16.65 -19.75
N ASP A 63 11.92 16.47 -21.05
CA ASP A 63 10.72 15.81 -21.59
C ASP A 63 10.66 14.33 -21.15
N ILE A 64 11.82 13.65 -21.18
CA ILE A 64 11.97 12.26 -20.75
C ILE A 64 11.60 12.09 -19.27
N LEU A 65 12.10 12.97 -18.40
CA LEU A 65 11.81 12.93 -16.97
C LEU A 65 10.34 13.21 -16.69
N THR A 66 9.74 14.16 -17.40
CA THR A 66 8.34 14.56 -17.19
C THR A 66 7.38 13.47 -17.65
N GLU A 67 7.62 12.85 -18.80
CA GLU A 67 6.84 11.72 -19.30
C GLU A 67 6.97 10.49 -18.38
N GLY A 68 8.19 10.19 -17.94
CA GLY A 68 8.46 9.11 -16.99
C GLY A 68 7.69 9.30 -15.68
N ALA A 69 7.76 10.51 -15.12
CA ALA A 69 7.07 10.87 -13.89
C ALA A 69 5.55 10.82 -14.07
N ALA A 70 5.01 11.39 -15.15
CA ALA A 70 3.59 11.41 -15.43
C ALA A 70 2.99 9.99 -15.49
N ARG A 71 3.65 9.07 -16.20
CA ARG A 71 3.20 7.67 -16.26
C ARG A 71 3.31 6.95 -14.91
N ALA A 72 4.40 7.18 -14.18
CA ALA A 72 4.58 6.60 -12.86
C ALA A 72 3.50 7.08 -11.87
N PHE A 73 3.18 8.37 -11.86
CA PHE A 73 2.09 8.93 -11.07
C PHE A 73 0.72 8.41 -11.51
N GLY A 74 0.49 8.24 -12.82
CA GLY A 74 -0.74 7.64 -13.34
C GLY A 74 -0.98 6.24 -12.76
N ILE A 75 0.03 5.37 -12.83
CA ILE A 75 -0.04 4.02 -12.23
C ILE A 75 -0.13 4.09 -10.71
N GLY A 76 0.61 5.00 -10.06
CA GLY A 76 0.51 5.24 -8.63
C GLY A 76 -0.91 5.63 -8.18
N SER A 77 -1.62 6.44 -8.97
CA SER A 77 -3.01 6.81 -8.69
C SER A 77 -3.96 5.61 -8.78
N LEU A 78 -3.73 4.71 -9.74
CA LEU A 78 -4.52 3.49 -9.91
C LEU A 78 -4.30 2.54 -8.72
N ILE A 79 -3.06 2.37 -8.29
CA ILE A 79 -2.71 1.58 -7.08
C ILE A 79 -3.36 2.21 -5.83
N ALA A 80 -3.32 3.53 -5.71
CA ALA A 80 -3.96 4.22 -4.59
C ALA A 80 -5.48 4.05 -4.61
N LEU A 81 -6.12 4.11 -5.79
CA LEU A 81 -7.55 3.91 -5.96
C LEU A 81 -7.97 2.48 -5.62
N THR A 82 -7.23 1.47 -6.10
CA THR A 82 -7.52 0.07 -5.76
C THR A 82 -7.32 -0.19 -4.27
N ALA A 83 -6.27 0.35 -3.66
CA ALA A 83 -6.06 0.27 -2.21
C ALA A 83 -7.20 0.94 -1.43
N LEU A 84 -7.70 2.09 -1.90
CA LEU A 84 -8.86 2.77 -1.32
C LEU A 84 -10.11 1.91 -1.40
N LEU A 85 -10.39 1.30 -2.56
CA LEU A 85 -11.54 0.41 -2.75
C LEU A 85 -11.44 -0.81 -1.84
N VAL A 86 -10.30 -1.49 -1.80
CA VAL A 86 -10.07 -2.64 -0.91
C VAL A 86 -10.29 -2.24 0.54
N SER A 87 -9.72 -1.11 0.97
CA SER A 87 -9.90 -0.57 2.31
C SER A 87 -11.39 -0.31 2.61
N ALA A 88 -12.11 0.34 1.69
CA ALA A 88 -13.53 0.63 1.85
C ALA A 88 -14.38 -0.65 1.98
N PHE A 89 -14.17 -1.64 1.11
CA PHE A 89 -14.96 -2.88 1.12
C PHE A 89 -14.59 -3.82 2.28
N VAL A 90 -13.32 -3.94 2.63
CA VAL A 90 -12.86 -4.85 3.69
C VAL A 90 -13.20 -4.30 5.08
N ILE A 91 -12.96 -3.00 5.32
CA ILE A 91 -13.21 -2.40 6.64
C ILE A 91 -14.70 -2.30 6.95
N THR A 92 -15.57 -2.11 5.95
CA THR A 92 -17.03 -2.08 6.18
C THR A 92 -17.67 -3.46 6.28
N GLY A 93 -17.00 -4.53 5.83
CA GLY A 93 -17.51 -5.90 5.82
C GLY A 93 -17.57 -6.59 7.19
N THR A 94 -16.79 -6.14 8.17
CA THR A 94 -16.80 -6.70 9.53
C THR A 94 -17.77 -5.93 10.42
N ARG A 95 -19.09 -6.10 10.18
CA ARG A 95 -20.09 -5.81 11.23
C ARG A 95 -20.13 -7.01 12.17
N PRO A 96 -19.71 -6.89 13.44
CA PRO A 96 -19.84 -7.97 14.39
C PRO A 96 -21.34 -8.24 14.62
N LYS A 97 -21.77 -9.48 14.37
CA LYS A 97 -23.08 -9.94 14.80
C LYS A 97 -23.03 -9.99 16.33
N HIS A 98 -23.71 -9.04 16.97
CA HIS A 98 -23.99 -9.08 18.39
C HIS A 98 -25.00 -10.22 18.61
N THR A 99 -24.51 -11.45 18.76
CA THR A 99 -25.34 -12.54 19.32
C THR A 99 -25.44 -12.28 20.81
N ALA A 100 -26.61 -11.74 21.19
CA ALA A 100 -27.13 -11.72 22.55
C ALA A 100 -27.44 -13.14 23.03
#